data_AF-A0A0F9QU96-F1
#
_entry.id   AF-A0A0F9QU96-F1
#
_cell.length_a   1.000
_cell.length_b   1.000
_cell.length_c   1.000
_cell.angle_alpha   90.00
_cell.angle_beta   90.00
_cell.angle_gamma   90.00
#
_symmetry.space_group_name_H-M   'P 1'
#
loop_
_entity.id
_entity.type
_entity.pdbx_description
1 polymer ?
#
loop_
_entity_poly.entity_id
_entity_poly.type
_entity_poly.pdbx_seq_one_letter_code
_entity_poly.pdbx_strand_id
1 'polypeptide(L)'
;MPEIIETTVYRLNELSNAAKDSARAWYCESATDVDWHEFVYEDFETICETLGVRLKTRPVRLYGGGTRQKPSIWFRGFWSQGDGACFEAFYSYEKDAPRKIRSHAPQDAELHRIADALQAIQRRNFYQLHAEASHRGHYATNTAWRSRWSATVRPGRT
;
A
#
# COMPACT_ATOMS: atom_id res chain seq x y z
N MET A 1 -17.95 -24.64 44.13
CA MET A 1 -16.70 -24.19 44.78
C MET A 1 -15.72 -23.84 43.67
N PRO A 2 -15.12 -22.64 43.63
CA PRO A 2 -14.12 -22.33 42.61
C PRO A 2 -12.80 -23.06 42.94
N GLU A 3 -12.24 -23.73 41.94
CA GLU A 3 -10.94 -24.40 42.03
C GLU A 3 -9.88 -23.41 41.53
N ILE A 4 -8.92 -23.07 42.39
CA ILE A 4 -7.85 -22.12 42.07
C ILE A 4 -6.68 -22.91 41.48
N ILE A 5 -6.33 -22.64 40.22
CA ILE A 5 -5.19 -23.24 39.54
C ILE A 5 -4.02 -22.25 39.59
N GLU A 6 -2.96 -22.62 40.30
CA GLU A 6 -1.71 -21.84 40.32
C GLU A 6 -0.87 -22.22 39.09
N THR A 7 -0.49 -21.22 38.28
CA THR A 7 0.38 -21.42 37.11
C THR A 7 1.58 -20.49 37.20
N THR A 8 2.79 -21.05 37.13
CA THR A 8 4.04 -20.29 37.14
C THR A 8 4.26 -19.60 35.79
N VAL A 9 4.28 -18.27 35.79
CA VAL A 9 4.51 -17.44 34.59
C VAL A 9 5.98 -17.01 34.54
N TYR A 10 6.67 -17.36 33.46
CA TYR A 10 8.07 -16.97 33.22
C TYR A 10 8.15 -15.73 32.33
N ARG A 11 9.14 -14.87 32.59
CA ARG A 11 9.50 -13.75 31.70
C ARG A 11 10.40 -14.25 30.58
N LEU A 12 10.37 -13.58 29.42
CA LEU A 12 11.12 -14.00 28.22
C LEU A 12 12.62 -14.16 28.47
N ASN A 13 13.22 -13.34 29.33
CA ASN A 13 14.64 -13.40 29.69
C ASN A 13 15.00 -14.62 30.56
N GLU A 14 14.02 -15.21 31.24
CA GLU A 14 14.18 -16.39 32.11
C GLU A 14 14.08 -17.71 31.34
N LEU A 15 13.70 -17.66 30.06
CA LEU A 15 13.58 -18.82 29.18
C LEU A 15 14.94 -19.26 28.60
N SER A 16 15.12 -20.56 28.43
CA SER A 16 16.22 -21.14 27.65
C SER A 16 16.12 -20.72 26.18
N ASN A 17 17.23 -20.75 25.43
CA ASN A 17 17.20 -20.35 24.02
C ASN A 17 16.22 -21.18 23.18
N ALA A 18 16.16 -22.49 23.42
CA ALA A 18 15.17 -23.36 22.77
C ALA A 18 13.72 -22.97 23.12
N ALA A 19 13.45 -22.62 24.39
CA ALA A 19 12.12 -22.17 24.81
C ALA A 19 11.77 -20.77 24.26
N LYS A 20 12.77 -19.89 24.09
CA LYS A 20 12.59 -18.59 23.41
C LYS A 20 12.25 -18.79 21.95
N ASP A 21 12.92 -19.72 21.26
CA ASP A 21 12.63 -20.03 19.87
C ASP A 21 11.25 -20.68 19.70
N SER A 22 10.86 -21.59 20.60
CA SER A 22 9.50 -22.14 20.63
C SER A 22 8.44 -21.09 20.98
N ALA A 23 8.70 -20.16 21.90
CA ALA A 23 7.79 -19.06 22.23
C ALA A 23 7.65 -18.07 21.07
N ARG A 24 8.74 -17.79 20.35
CA ARG A 24 8.74 -16.99 19.12
C ARG A 24 8.00 -17.68 17.99
N ALA A 25 8.27 -18.97 17.77
CA ALA A 25 7.57 -19.77 16.76
C ALA A 25 6.08 -19.83 17.06
N TRP A 26 5.69 -20.07 18.32
CA TRP A 26 4.31 -20.03 18.76
C TRP A 26 3.69 -18.65 18.52
N TYR A 27 4.36 -17.56 18.88
CA TYR A 27 3.88 -16.20 18.60
C TYR A 27 3.75 -15.92 17.10
N CYS A 28 4.68 -16.37 16.27
CA CYS A 28 4.62 -16.21 14.82
C CYS A 28 3.51 -17.05 14.17
N GLU A 29 3.28 -18.28 14.65
CA GLU A 29 2.21 -19.18 14.18
C GLU A 29 0.82 -18.75 14.68
N SER A 30 0.74 -18.15 15.88
CA SER A 30 -0.50 -17.63 16.46
C SER A 30 -0.76 -16.16 16.15
N ALA A 31 0.21 -15.45 15.54
CA ALA A 31 0.01 -14.18 14.84
C ALA A 31 -0.72 -14.42 13.50
N THR A 32 -1.80 -15.19 13.56
CA THR A 32 -2.84 -15.24 12.53
C THR A 32 -3.78 -14.04 12.59
N ASP A 33 -3.50 -13.09 13.49
CA ASP A 33 -4.44 -12.04 13.86
C ASP A 33 -4.28 -10.80 12.97
N VAL A 34 -5.36 -10.54 12.24
CA VAL A 34 -5.88 -9.23 11.78
C VAL A 34 -4.92 -8.27 11.10
N ASP A 35 -5.18 -8.05 9.80
CA ASP A 35 -5.20 -6.72 9.17
C ASP A 35 -4.01 -5.78 9.43
N TRP A 36 -2.81 -6.30 9.70
CA TRP A 36 -1.59 -5.49 9.80
C TRP A 36 -1.32 -4.67 8.53
N HIS A 37 -1.94 -5.06 7.42
CA HIS A 37 -1.88 -4.43 6.11
C HIS A 37 -3.08 -3.52 5.80
N GLU A 38 -4.15 -3.48 6.60
CA GLU A 38 -5.30 -2.61 6.35
C GLU A 38 -4.90 -1.13 6.45
N PHE A 39 -4.15 -0.77 7.51
CA PHE A 39 -3.56 0.56 7.65
C PHE A 39 -2.63 0.93 6.49
N VAL A 40 -1.97 -0.05 5.86
CA VAL A 40 -1.10 0.18 4.70
C VAL A 40 -1.92 0.54 3.46
N TYR A 41 -3.08 -0.08 3.27
CA TYR A 41 -3.98 0.28 2.17
C TYR A 41 -4.60 1.66 2.37
N GLU A 42 -5.07 1.97 3.58
CA GLU A 42 -5.66 3.29 3.90
C GLU A 42 -4.64 4.42 3.76
N ASP A 43 -3.42 4.22 4.26
CA ASP A 43 -2.33 5.19 4.12
C ASP A 43 -1.94 5.36 2.65
N PHE A 44 -1.85 4.27 1.89
CA PHE A 44 -1.57 4.31 0.46
C PHE A 44 -2.66 5.04 -0.33
N GLU A 45 -3.94 4.83 -0.01
CA GLU A 45 -5.06 5.55 -0.61
C GLU A 45 -4.96 7.05 -0.32
N THR A 46 -4.68 7.43 0.93
CA THR A 46 -4.51 8.83 1.35
C THR A 46 -3.34 9.52 0.63
N ILE A 47 -2.21 8.84 0.51
CA ILE A 47 -1.04 9.32 -0.23
C ILE A 47 -1.38 9.48 -1.71
N CYS A 48 -2.07 8.50 -2.31
CA CYS A 48 -2.52 8.56 -3.70
C CYS A 48 -3.41 9.78 -3.95
N GLU A 49 -4.44 9.97 -3.12
CA GLU A 49 -5.34 11.14 -3.22
C GLU A 49 -4.56 12.45 -3.11
N THR A 50 -3.64 12.53 -2.14
CA THR A 50 -2.81 13.72 -1.91
C THR A 50 -1.93 14.07 -3.11
N LEU A 51 -1.43 13.05 -3.82
CA LEU A 51 -0.63 13.20 -5.03
C LEU A 51 -1.45 13.46 -6.30
N GLY A 52 -2.79 13.39 -6.25
CA GLY A 52 -3.65 13.47 -7.43
C GLY A 52 -3.73 12.16 -8.22
N VAL A 53 -3.42 11.03 -7.58
CA VAL A 53 -3.53 9.68 -8.11
C VAL A 53 -4.87 9.08 -7.66
N ARG A 54 -5.82 8.93 -8.59
CA ARG A 54 -7.09 8.26 -8.36
C ARG A 54 -6.99 6.78 -8.72
N LEU A 55 -7.10 5.91 -7.72
CA LEU A 55 -7.10 4.46 -7.94
C LEU A 55 -8.32 4.02 -8.74
N LYS A 56 -8.13 3.07 -9.65
CA LYS A 56 -9.25 2.41 -10.34
C LYS A 56 -9.97 1.50 -9.36
N THR A 57 -11.29 1.41 -9.47
CA THR A 57 -12.08 0.46 -8.69
C THR A 57 -12.61 -0.65 -9.58
N ARG A 58 -12.71 -1.85 -9.01
CA ARG A 58 -13.34 -3.00 -9.64
C ARG A 58 -14.54 -3.47 -8.81
N PRO A 59 -15.66 -3.83 -9.44
CA PRO A 59 -16.79 -4.44 -8.75
C PRO A 59 -16.40 -5.84 -8.26
N VAL A 60 -16.54 -6.08 -6.96
CA VAL A 60 -16.37 -7.38 -6.32
C VAL A 60 -17.73 -7.83 -5.79
N ARG A 61 -18.14 -9.04 -6.17
CA ARG A 61 -19.38 -9.66 -5.70
C ARG A 61 -19.21 -10.09 -4.25
N LEU A 62 -20.14 -9.68 -3.41
CA LEU A 62 -20.26 -10.14 -2.03
C LEU A 62 -21.13 -11.40 -2.00
N TYR A 63 -20.89 -12.27 -1.00
CA TYR A 63 -21.65 -13.50 -0.82
C TYR A 63 -23.17 -13.29 -0.68
N GLY A 64 -23.62 -12.07 -0.33
CA GLY A 64 -25.03 -11.67 -0.25
C GLY A 64 -25.63 -11.03 -1.52
N GLY A 65 -25.00 -11.19 -2.69
CA GLY A 65 -25.53 -10.67 -3.96
C GLY A 65 -25.29 -9.17 -4.22
N GLY A 66 -24.78 -8.44 -3.23
CA GLY A 66 -24.31 -7.05 -3.38
C GLY A 66 -22.99 -6.96 -4.14
N THR A 67 -22.70 -5.78 -4.69
CA THR A 67 -21.41 -5.48 -5.33
C THR A 67 -20.71 -4.36 -4.55
N ARG A 68 -19.49 -4.61 -4.08
CA ARG A 68 -18.62 -3.57 -3.48
C ARG A 68 -17.60 -3.11 -4.51
N GLN A 69 -17.33 -1.80 -4.55
CA GLN A 69 -16.18 -1.28 -5.28
C GLN A 69 -14.92 -1.50 -4.45
N LYS A 70 -13.98 -2.29 -4.97
CA LYS A 70 -12.66 -2.50 -4.35
C LYS A 70 -11.60 -1.79 -5.20
N PRO A 71 -10.68 -1.00 -4.61
CA PRO A 71 -9.58 -0.44 -5.36
C PRO A 71 -8.74 -1.56 -5.99
N SER A 72 -8.26 -1.32 -7.22
CA SER A 72 -7.43 -2.22 -8.00
C SER A 72 -6.00 -2.18 -7.48
N ILE A 73 -5.81 -2.60 -6.23
CA ILE A 73 -4.53 -2.84 -5.59
C ILE A 73 -4.37 -4.35 -5.44
N TRP A 74 -3.20 -4.85 -5.81
CA TRP A 74 -2.80 -6.24 -5.60
C TRP A 74 -1.49 -6.24 -4.82
N PHE A 75 -1.54 -6.81 -3.64
CA PHE A 75 -0.39 -7.03 -2.77
C PHE A 75 -0.49 -8.46 -2.23
N ARG A 76 0.62 -9.21 -2.25
CA ARG A 76 0.66 -10.63 -1.85
C ARG A 76 1.42 -10.90 -0.55
N GLY A 77 1.82 -9.87 0.19
CA GLY A 77 2.63 -10.02 1.40
C GLY A 77 4.07 -10.42 1.09
N PHE A 78 5.04 -9.96 1.87
CA PHE A 78 6.46 -10.20 1.64
C PHE A 78 6.92 -11.57 2.18
N TRP A 79 6.30 -12.67 1.75
CA TRP A 79 6.68 -14.01 2.21
C TRP A 79 7.88 -14.59 1.42
N SER A 80 8.19 -14.04 0.25
CA SER A 80 9.48 -14.27 -0.41
C SER A 80 9.91 -13.09 -1.28
N GLN A 81 11.20 -13.03 -1.59
CA GLN A 81 11.81 -12.01 -2.45
C GLN A 81 11.25 -12.14 -3.87
N GLY A 82 10.16 -11.42 -4.17
CA GLY A 82 9.43 -11.55 -5.44
C GLY A 82 7.95 -11.17 -5.37
N ASP A 83 7.40 -11.01 -4.17
CA ASP A 83 6.02 -10.55 -3.98
C ASP A 83 5.92 -9.03 -4.22
N GLY A 84 5.39 -8.63 -5.38
CA GLY A 84 5.23 -7.24 -5.78
C GLY A 84 3.88 -6.65 -5.36
N ALA A 85 3.88 -5.37 -5.00
CA ALA A 85 2.67 -4.55 -4.96
C ALA A 85 2.41 -3.95 -6.35
N CYS A 86 1.18 -4.05 -6.85
CA CYS A 86 0.75 -3.44 -8.10
C CYS A 86 -0.56 -2.71 -7.90
N PHE A 87 -0.75 -1.59 -8.61
CA PHE A 87 -2.00 -0.84 -8.61
C PHE A 87 -2.32 -0.29 -10.00
N GLU A 88 -3.61 -0.02 -10.24
CA GLU A 88 -4.06 0.77 -11.38
C GLU A 88 -4.65 2.10 -10.92
N ALA A 89 -4.31 3.18 -11.63
CA ALA A 89 -4.74 4.51 -11.28
C ALA A 89 -4.77 5.47 -12.48
N PHE A 90 -5.47 6.58 -12.29
CA PHE A 90 -5.35 7.77 -13.11
C PHE A 90 -4.57 8.82 -12.32
N TYR A 91 -3.69 9.55 -12.98
CA TYR A 91 -2.96 10.68 -12.42
C TYR A 91 -3.40 11.97 -13.09
N SER A 92 -3.69 12.97 -12.28
CA SER A 92 -3.93 14.36 -12.69
C SER A 92 -3.21 15.30 -11.73
N TYR A 93 -2.95 16.52 -12.18
CA TYR A 93 -2.36 17.54 -11.30
C TYR A 93 -3.24 17.78 -10.08
N GLU A 94 -2.63 17.79 -8.90
CA GLU A 94 -3.29 18.23 -7.67
C GLU A 94 -2.53 19.36 -6.99
N LYS A 95 -3.27 20.35 -6.52
CA LYS A 95 -2.70 21.56 -5.92
C LYS A 95 -2.06 21.24 -4.57
N ASP A 96 -0.90 21.83 -4.35
CA ASP A 96 -0.12 21.72 -3.11
C ASP A 96 0.30 20.30 -2.72
N ALA A 97 0.31 19.35 -3.67
CA ALA A 97 0.67 17.95 -3.39
C ALA A 97 1.99 17.80 -2.59
N PRO A 98 3.12 18.46 -2.95
CA PRO A 98 4.35 18.35 -2.16
C PRO A 98 4.24 18.87 -0.73
N ARG A 99 3.44 19.93 -0.50
CA ARG A 99 3.22 20.48 0.84
C ARG A 99 2.38 19.54 1.70
N LYS A 100 1.29 19.02 1.13
CA LYS A 100 0.40 18.07 1.81
C LYS A 100 1.14 16.79 2.18
N ILE A 101 1.99 16.26 1.28
CA ILE A 101 2.82 15.09 1.56
C ILE A 101 3.79 15.34 2.71
N ARG A 102 4.45 16.51 2.75
CA ARG A 102 5.35 16.88 3.86
C ARG A 102 4.63 16.99 5.20
N SER A 103 3.35 17.35 5.19
CA SER A 103 2.51 17.34 6.40
C SER A 103 2.08 15.93 6.80
N HIS A 104 1.78 15.06 5.83
CA HIS A 104 1.35 13.68 6.07
C HIS A 104 2.51 12.77 6.52
N ALA A 105 3.65 12.83 5.83
CA ALA A 105 4.80 11.96 6.04
C ALA A 105 6.11 12.76 6.15
N PRO A 106 6.32 13.53 7.24
CA PRO A 106 7.45 14.46 7.36
C PRO A 106 8.84 13.80 7.34
N GLN A 107 8.92 12.50 7.61
CA GLN A 107 10.17 11.74 7.65
C GLN A 107 10.47 10.99 6.34
N ASP A 108 9.52 10.91 5.41
CA ASP A 108 9.67 10.12 4.17
C ASP A 108 10.30 10.96 3.05
N ALA A 109 11.63 10.95 3.00
CA ALA A 109 12.40 11.66 1.98
C ALA A 109 12.13 11.16 0.55
N GLU A 110 11.77 9.88 0.37
CA GLU A 110 11.52 9.31 -0.95
C GLU A 110 10.16 9.77 -1.47
N LEU A 111 9.15 9.79 -0.61
CA LEU A 111 7.83 10.31 -0.96
C LEU A 111 7.88 11.81 -1.30
N HIS A 112 8.68 12.58 -0.56
CA HIS A 112 8.97 13.98 -0.92
C HIS A 112 9.59 14.11 -2.31
N ARG A 113 10.59 13.27 -2.61
CA ARG A 113 11.27 13.27 -3.93
C ARG A 113 10.30 12.96 -5.05
N ILE A 114 9.39 12.00 -4.87
CA ILE A 114 8.35 11.65 -5.84
C ILE A 114 7.39 12.82 -6.05
N ALA A 115 6.89 13.43 -4.97
CA ALA A 115 5.97 14.56 -5.05
C ALA A 115 6.60 15.76 -5.78
N ASP A 116 7.86 16.09 -5.45
CA ASP A 116 8.61 17.18 -6.09
C ASP A 116 8.88 16.89 -7.58
N ALA A 117 9.17 15.63 -7.94
CA ALA A 117 9.36 15.23 -9.33
C ALA A 117 8.06 15.34 -10.14
N LEU A 118 6.93 14.89 -9.59
CA LEU A 118 5.61 15.04 -10.22
C LEU A 118 5.24 16.52 -10.42
N GLN A 119 5.49 17.36 -9.42
CA GLN A 119 5.29 18.81 -9.51
C GLN A 119 6.14 19.45 -10.62
N ALA A 120 7.41 19.05 -10.73
CA ALA A 120 8.32 19.56 -11.76
C ALA A 120 7.85 19.15 -13.17
N ILE A 121 7.39 17.91 -13.34
CA ILE A 121 6.82 17.42 -14.60
C ILE A 121 5.55 18.22 -14.96
N GLN A 122 4.66 18.44 -14.00
CA GLN A 122 3.44 19.22 -14.24
C GLN A 122 3.74 20.66 -14.63
N ARG A 123 4.69 21.32 -13.94
CA ARG A 123 5.09 22.69 -14.27
C ARG A 123 5.61 22.81 -15.71
N ARG A 124 6.35 21.82 -16.21
CA ARG A 124 6.82 21.77 -17.60
C ARG A 124 5.71 21.58 -18.62
N ASN A 125 4.58 21.00 -18.21
CA ASN A 125 3.41 20.70 -19.04
C ASN A 125 2.22 21.61 -18.73
N PHE A 126 2.47 22.81 -18.16
CA PHE A 126 1.44 23.79 -17.81
C PHE A 126 0.30 23.21 -16.96
N TYR A 127 0.59 22.21 -16.12
CA TYR A 127 -0.36 21.53 -15.23
C TYR A 127 -1.48 20.77 -15.96
N GLN A 128 -1.29 20.40 -17.24
CA GLN A 128 -2.28 19.70 -18.06
C GLN A 128 -1.99 18.20 -18.21
N LEU A 129 -0.93 17.69 -17.58
CA LEU A 129 -0.54 16.29 -17.78
C LEU A 129 -1.51 15.37 -17.05
N HIS A 130 -2.03 14.41 -17.83
CA HIS A 130 -2.84 13.30 -17.34
C HIS A 130 -2.13 12.01 -17.72
N ALA A 131 -2.05 11.06 -16.78
CA ALA A 131 -1.47 9.76 -17.03
C ALA A 131 -2.38 8.65 -16.53
N GLU A 132 -2.29 7.51 -17.19
CA GLU A 132 -2.98 6.30 -16.77
C GLU A 132 -1.93 5.23 -16.46
N ALA A 133 -2.02 4.67 -15.25
CA ALA A 133 -1.31 3.49 -14.81
C ALA A 133 -2.26 2.30 -14.91
N SER A 134 -1.96 1.38 -15.84
CA SER A 134 -2.71 0.15 -16.06
C SER A 134 -1.78 -1.04 -15.99
N HIS A 135 -2.25 -2.15 -15.43
CA HIS A 135 -1.50 -3.39 -15.34
C HIS A 135 -2.09 -4.41 -16.31
N ARG A 136 -1.24 -4.94 -17.21
CA ARG A 136 -1.65 -5.93 -18.21
C ARG A 136 -0.75 -7.16 -18.09
N GLY A 137 -1.23 -8.19 -17.38
CA GLY A 137 -0.50 -9.45 -17.20
C GLY A 137 -1.10 -10.32 -16.10
N HIS A 138 -0.93 -11.64 -16.21
CA HIS A 138 -1.45 -12.61 -15.25
C HIS A 138 -0.49 -12.93 -14.08
N TYR A 139 0.72 -12.34 -14.04
CA TYR A 139 1.72 -12.63 -13.02
C TYR A 139 2.58 -11.39 -12.73
N ALA A 140 2.65 -10.98 -11.46
CA ALA A 140 3.74 -10.14 -10.98
C ALA A 140 4.88 -11.09 -10.62
N THR A 141 5.88 -11.23 -11.49
CA THR A 141 7.09 -12.00 -11.19
C THR A 141 8.30 -11.16 -11.55
N ASN A 142 9.19 -11.06 -10.56
CA ASN A 142 10.57 -10.62 -10.51
C ASN A 142 11.13 -9.79 -11.69
N THR A 143 11.76 -8.68 -11.32
CA THR A 143 12.51 -7.71 -12.14
C THR A 143 11.69 -6.76 -13.03
N ALA A 144 11.90 -5.48 -12.76
CA ALA A 144 11.36 -4.28 -13.39
C ALA A 144 9.92 -3.88 -12.99
N TRP A 145 9.86 -2.83 -12.17
CA TRP A 145 8.77 -1.87 -12.14
C TRP A 145 8.47 -1.37 -13.57
N ARG A 146 7.68 -2.12 -14.35
CA ARG A 146 7.09 -1.65 -15.60
C ARG A 146 5.60 -1.45 -15.37
N SER A 147 5.27 -0.48 -14.52
CA SER A 147 4.04 0.26 -14.73
C SER A 147 4.17 0.93 -16.09
N ARG A 148 3.39 0.48 -17.08
CA ARG A 148 3.29 1.20 -18.36
C ARG A 148 2.47 2.45 -18.07
N TRP A 149 3.16 3.52 -17.69
CA TRP A 149 2.59 4.85 -17.64
C TRP A 149 2.39 5.31 -19.07
N SER A 150 1.16 5.19 -19.57
CA SER A 150 0.77 5.91 -20.78
C SER A 150 0.35 7.32 -20.35
N ALA A 151 1.31 8.25 -20.39
CA ALA A 151 1.00 9.67 -20.30
C ALA A 151 0.39 10.11 -21.63
N THR A 152 -0.87 10.53 -21.61
CA THR A 152 -1.51 11.15 -22.77
C THR A 152 -1.64 12.63 -22.45
N VAL A 153 -0.77 13.45 -23.03
CA VAL A 153 -0.95 14.91 -23.03
C VAL A 153 -2.11 15.19 -23.98
N ARG A 154 -3.33 15.29 -23.44
CA ARG A 154 -4.47 15.79 -24.21
C ARG A 154 -4.42 17.31 -24.15
N PRO A 155 -4.23 18.03 -25.28
CA PRO A 155 -4.42 19.47 -25.28
C PRO A 155 -5.87 19.75 -24.88
N GLY A 156 -6.06 20.60 -23.87
CA GLY A 156 -7.39 20.99 -23.40
C GLY A 156 -8.21 21.52 -24.58
N ARG A 157 -9.45 21.03 -24.73
CA ARG A 157 -10.43 21.68 -25.61
C ARG A 157 -10.66 23.08 -25.04
N THR A 158 -10.25 24.08 -25.81
CA THR A 158 -10.79 25.46 -25.75
C THR A 158 -12.28 25.44 -26.04
#